data_AF-A0A947Y8X0-F1
#
_entry.id   AF-A0A947Y8X0-F1
#
_cell.length_a   1.000
_cell.length_b   1.000
_cell.length_c   1.000
_cell.angle_alpha   90.00
_cell.angle_beta   90.00
_cell.angle_gamma   90.00
#
_symmetry.space_group_name_H-M   'P 1'
#
loop_
_entity.id
_entity.type
_entity.pdbx_description
1 polymer ?
#
loop_
_entity_poly.entity_id
_entity_poly.type
_entity_poly.pdbx_seq_one_letter_code
_entity_poly.pdbx_strand_id
1 'polypeptide(L)'
;PIKNYFKEGLMVTINSDDPAMFDTSITNEYLVLIQKFGFSLEEIRKVNFNSIEASFMTDREKDIMKETFNQEWKGLTSKYFKKQK
;
A
#
# COMPACT_ATOMS: atom_id res chain seq x y z
N PRO A 1 7.24 2.22 -15.09
CA PRO A 1 8.29 1.26 -14.65
C PRO A 1 8.01 0.57 -13.30
N ILE A 2 7.22 1.15 -12.40
CA ILE A 2 6.99 0.65 -11.04
C ILE A 2 6.65 -0.85 -10.95
N LYS A 3 5.79 -1.37 -11.84
CA LYS A 3 5.43 -2.79 -11.87
C LYS A 3 6.65 -3.70 -12.08
N ASN A 4 7.58 -3.30 -12.94
CA ASN A 4 8.78 -4.07 -13.22
C ASN A 4 9.72 -4.04 -12.01
N TYR A 5 9.95 -2.86 -11.43
CA TYR A 5 10.76 -2.73 -10.21
C TYR A 5 10.21 -3.58 -9.06
N PHE A 6 8.90 -3.54 -8.83
CA PHE A 6 8.26 -4.38 -7.83
C PHE A 6 8.48 -5.87 -8.09
N LYS A 7 8.31 -6.32 -9.36
CA LYS A 7 8.52 -7.72 -9.76
C LYS A 7 9.97 -8.18 -9.68
N GLU A 8 10.92 -7.26 -9.90
CA GLU A 8 12.35 -7.49 -9.76
C GLU A 8 12.81 -7.50 -8.29
N GLY A 9 11.88 -7.31 -7.34
CA GLY A 9 12.16 -7.39 -5.91
C GLY A 9 12.66 -6.08 -5.29
N LEU A 10 12.63 -4.97 -6.03
CA LEU A 10 12.98 -3.67 -5.46
C LEU A 10 11.94 -3.27 -4.41
N MET A 11 12.41 -2.72 -3.29
CA MET A 11 11.55 -2.11 -2.30
C MET A 11 10.99 -0.80 -2.84
N VAL A 12 9.72 -0.80 -3.23
CA VAL A 12 9.01 0.39 -3.69
C VAL A 12 7.99 0.86 -2.67
N THR A 13 7.82 2.16 -2.58
CA THR A 13 6.73 2.85 -1.87
C THR A 13 5.93 3.66 -2.90
N ILE A 14 4.68 4.01 -2.58
CA ILE A 14 3.86 4.88 -3.42
C ILE A 14 3.49 6.14 -2.65
N ASN A 15 3.55 7.28 -3.32
CA ASN A 15 3.26 8.59 -2.78
C ASN A 15 2.52 9.41 -3.84
N SER A 16 1.79 10.43 -3.40
CA SER A 16 1.11 11.40 -4.29
C SER A 16 2.00 12.55 -4.75
N ASP A 17 3.22 12.66 -4.19
CA ASP A 17 4.14 13.78 -4.40
C ASP A 17 3.48 15.12 -4.02
N ASP A 18 3.00 15.89 -5.01
CA ASP A 18 2.25 17.14 -4.84
C ASP A 18 0.76 17.01 -5.26
N PRO A 19 -0.15 16.53 -4.38
CA PRO A 19 -1.56 16.34 -4.67
C PRO A 19 -2.26 17.50 -5.38
N ALA A 20 -2.01 18.74 -4.93
CA ALA A 20 -2.65 19.93 -5.46
C ALA A 20 -2.16 20.30 -6.87
N MET A 21 -0.92 19.95 -7.21
CA MET A 21 -0.36 20.21 -8.53
C MET A 21 -0.85 19.19 -9.57
N PHE A 22 -1.05 17.94 -9.14
CA PHE A 22 -1.43 16.84 -10.03
C PHE A 22 -2.92 16.49 -10.00
N ASP A 23 -3.73 17.23 -9.23
CA ASP A 23 -5.15 16.95 -8.99
C ASP A 23 -5.37 15.47 -8.62
N THR A 24 -4.56 14.99 -7.66
CA THR A 24 -4.54 13.58 -7.24
C THR A 24 -4.62 13.43 -5.73
N SER A 25 -4.77 12.19 -5.28
CA SER A 25 -4.72 11.79 -3.88
C SER A 25 -4.01 10.45 -3.75
N ILE A 26 -3.55 10.10 -2.54
CA ILE A 26 -2.94 8.78 -2.32
C ILE A 26 -3.89 7.63 -2.69
N THR A 27 -5.20 7.82 -2.51
CA THR A 27 -6.22 6.85 -2.94
C THR A 27 -6.25 6.71 -4.47
N ASN A 28 -6.16 7.82 -5.21
CA ASN A 28 -6.11 7.78 -6.66
C ASN A 28 -4.85 7.06 -7.15
N GLU A 29 -3.69 7.27 -6.52
CA GLU A 29 -2.47 6.55 -6.86
C GLU A 29 -2.63 5.03 -6.67
N TYR A 30 -3.26 4.60 -5.57
CA TYR A 30 -3.59 3.18 -5.37
C TYR A 30 -4.55 2.63 -6.44
N LEU A 31 -5.57 3.42 -6.83
CA LEU A 31 -6.48 3.02 -7.90
C LEU A 31 -5.76 2.88 -9.24
N VAL A 32 -4.81 3.76 -9.55
CA VAL A 32 -3.96 3.68 -10.75
C VAL A 32 -3.12 2.40 -10.74
N LEU A 33 -2.51 2.04 -9.61
CA LEU A 33 -1.75 0.79 -9.48
C LEU A 33 -2.61 -0.44 -9.79
N ILE A 34 -3.83 -0.49 -9.26
CA ILE A 34 -4.75 -1.62 -9.50
C ILE A 34 -5.24 -1.61 -10.95
N GLN A 35 -5.82 -0.51 -11.41
CA GLN A 35 -6.55 -0.44 -12.69
C GLN A 35 -5.63 -0.43 -13.91
N LYS A 36 -4.51 0.30 -13.85
CA LYS A 36 -3.60 0.47 -15.00
C LYS A 36 -2.43 -0.50 -14.94
N PHE A 37 -1.89 -0.74 -13.74
CA PHE A 37 -0.73 -1.61 -13.56
C PHE A 37 -1.10 -3.02 -13.09
N GLY A 38 -2.36 -3.31 -12.79
CA GLY A 38 -2.81 -4.66 -12.44
C GLY A 38 -2.20 -5.18 -11.15
N PHE A 39 -1.93 -4.30 -10.18
CA PHE A 39 -1.54 -4.73 -8.83
C PHE A 39 -2.72 -5.42 -8.16
N SER A 40 -2.45 -6.58 -7.57
CA SER A 40 -3.37 -7.28 -6.69
C SER A 40 -3.46 -6.61 -5.32
N LEU A 41 -4.51 -6.92 -4.57
CA LEU A 41 -4.70 -6.35 -3.23
C LEU A 41 -3.56 -6.73 -2.26
N GLU A 42 -2.99 -7.94 -2.39
CA GLU A 42 -1.82 -8.34 -1.59
C GLU A 42 -0.54 -7.59 -2.01
N GLU A 43 -0.37 -7.25 -3.27
CA GLU A 43 0.75 -6.39 -3.70
C GLU A 43 0.58 -4.96 -3.18
N ILE A 44 -0.65 -4.43 -3.17
CA ILE A 44 -0.95 -3.14 -2.53
C ILE A 44 -0.64 -3.18 -1.03
N ARG A 45 -0.98 -4.27 -0.35
CA ARG A 45 -0.61 -4.50 1.05
C ARG A 45 0.91 -4.45 1.24
N LYS A 46 1.65 -5.12 0.35
CA LYS A 46 3.12 -5.15 0.41
C LYS A 46 3.73 -3.77 0.20
N VAL A 47 3.23 -2.98 -0.76
CA VAL A 47 3.69 -1.60 -0.97
C VAL A 47 3.45 -0.73 0.26
N ASN A 48 2.28 -0.85 0.92
CA ASN A 48 2.01 -0.15 2.18
C ASN A 48 2.97 -0.58 3.29
N PHE A 49 3.25 -1.87 3.40
CA PHE A 49 4.20 -2.39 4.39
C PHE A 49 5.62 -1.87 4.14
N ASN A 50 6.04 -1.77 2.87
CA ASN A 50 7.31 -1.14 2.51
C ASN A 50 7.37 0.33 2.94
N SER A 51 6.26 1.07 2.89
CA SER A 51 6.21 2.46 3.37
C SER A 51 6.44 2.55 4.88
N ILE A 52 5.94 1.59 5.66
CA ILE A 52 6.23 1.50 7.09
C ILE A 52 7.72 1.23 7.31
N GLU A 53 8.30 0.29 6.57
CA GLU A 53 9.73 -0.05 6.67
C GLU A 53 10.66 1.10 6.29
N ALA A 54 10.32 1.81 5.22
CA ALA A 54 11.09 2.93 4.70
C ALA A 54 10.94 4.22 5.51
N SER A 55 9.97 4.27 6.43
CA SER A 55 9.74 5.45 7.26
C SER A 55 10.90 5.75 8.21
N PHE A 56 10.95 6.98 8.70
CA PHE A 56 11.92 7.44 9.70
C PHE A 56 11.50 7.15 11.14
N MET A 57 10.50 6.28 11.33
CA MET A 57 10.13 5.77 12.65
C MET A 57 11.25 4.92 13.25
N THR A 58 11.30 4.85 14.58
CA THR A 58 12.14 3.87 15.29
C THR A 58 11.64 2.45 15.02
N ASP A 59 12.50 1.45 15.22
CA ASP A 59 12.13 0.04 15.02
C ASP A 59 10.91 -0.35 15.87
N ARG A 60 10.84 0.16 17.11
CA ARG A 60 9.69 -0.05 18.00
C ARG A 60 8.41 0.54 17.43
N GLU A 61 8.45 1.76 16.89
CA GLU A 61 7.28 2.41 16.28
C GLU A 61 6.85 1.69 15.00
N LYS A 62 7.81 1.21 14.19
CA LYS A 62 7.53 0.38 13.01
C LYS A 62 6.81 -0.91 13.40
N ASP A 63 7.28 -1.60 14.42
CA ASP A 63 6.64 -2.85 14.88
C ASP A 63 5.20 -2.62 15.35
N ILE A 64 4.96 -1.54 16.11
CA ILE A 64 3.60 -1.16 16.52
C ILE A 64 2.74 -0.84 15.30
N MET A 65 3.25 -0.04 14.35
CA MET A 65 2.52 0.34 13.15
C MET A 65 2.18 -0.87 12.26
N LYS A 66 3.11 -1.82 12.10
CA LYS A 66 2.87 -3.07 11.37
C LYS A 66 1.75 -3.88 11.99
N GLU A 67 1.71 -3.98 13.31
CA GLU A 67 0.66 -4.71 14.01
C GLU A 67 -0.70 -4.03 13.82
N THR A 68 -0.77 -2.70 14.05
CA THR A 68 -1.99 -1.92 13.79
C THR A 68 -2.46 -2.08 12.34
N PHE A 69 -1.55 -1.95 11.37
CA PHE A 69 -1.85 -2.13 9.95
C PHE A 69 -2.41 -3.52 9.66
N ASN A 70 -1.81 -4.59 10.19
CA ASN A 70 -2.27 -5.96 9.98
C ASN A 70 -3.68 -6.20 10.57
N GLN A 71 -3.98 -5.63 11.73
CA GLN A 71 -5.29 -5.72 12.36
C GLN A 71 -6.36 -5.01 11.54
N GLU A 72 -6.11 -3.76 11.12
CA GLU A 72 -7.02 -2.99 10.27
C GLU A 72 -7.22 -3.67 8.91
N TRP A 73 -6.15 -4.16 8.28
CA TRP A 73 -6.23 -4.89 7.03
C TRP A 73 -7.13 -6.12 7.13
N LYS A 74 -6.96 -6.93 8.19
CA LYS A 74 -7.80 -8.10 8.46
C LYS A 74 -9.27 -7.70 8.67
N GLY A 75 -9.52 -6.60 9.38
CA GLY A 75 -10.85 -6.04 9.60
C GLY A 75 -11.54 -5.63 8.30
N LEU A 76 -10.87 -4.79 7.50
CA LEU A 76 -11.36 -4.31 6.21
C LEU A 76 -11.59 -5.45 5.22
N THR A 77 -10.62 -6.37 5.10
CA THR A 77 -10.75 -7.49 4.17
C THR A 77 -11.87 -8.45 4.56
N SER A 78 -12.04 -8.70 5.86
CA SER A 78 -13.18 -9.47 6.35
C SER A 78 -14.51 -8.76 6.12
N LYS A 79 -14.56 -7.43 6.23
CA LYS A 79 -15.79 -6.66 6.02
C LYS A 79 -16.23 -6.65 4.56
N TYR A 80 -15.30 -6.38 3.64
CA TYR A 80 -15.63 -6.10 2.24
C TYR A 80 -15.46 -7.29 1.30
N PHE A 81 -14.68 -8.31 1.66
CA PHE A 81 -14.39 -9.46 0.79
C PHE A 81 -14.89 -10.82 1.32
N LYS A 82 -15.42 -10.94 2.56
CA LYS A 82 -15.95 -12.23 3.08
C LYS A 82 -17.44 -12.51 2.83
N LYS A 83 -18.12 -11.85 1.89
CA LYS A 83 -19.46 -12.26 1.47
C LYS A 83 -19.70 -12.12 -0.04
N GLN A 84 -19.39 -13.19 -0.76
CA GLN A 84 -20.35 -13.80 -1.68
C GLN A 84 -20.47 -15.26 -1.24
N LYS A 85 -21.57 -15.58 -0.56
CA LYS A 85 -22.09 -16.94 -0.46
C LYS A 85 -23.07 -17.12 -1.60
#